data_AF-A0AAN0YG49-F1
#
_entry.id   AF-A0AAN0YG49-F1
#
_cell.length_a   1.000
_cell.length_b   1.000
_cell.length_c   1.000
_cell.angle_alpha   90.00
_cell.angle_beta   90.00
_cell.angle_gamma   90.00
#
_symmetry.space_group_name_H-M   'P 1'
#
loop_
_entity.id
_entity.type
_entity.pdbx_description
1 polymer ?
#
loop_
_entity_poly.entity_id
_entity_poly.type
_entity_poly.pdbx_seq_one_letter_code
_entity_poly.pdbx_strand_id
1 'polypeptide(L)'
;MNFFRRTWDGIQQWWQPAADPEHILEQTLWDMEKNLIQMRRAVAQAVASAKRGERHRKTMAAMVQRWQRWVKLALDCGDETLAKAAIARRQTYGEMLTKLEAQREEQQAFIRGVRHDLDVLEDKINHIKLQKDWYVTRLRTAIAQQQLQTLQQELIGGSLDAAIADLELSLWQVEAETDLIDPLEAQFRQLEKSQRHHPKNS
;
A
#
# COMPACT_ATOMS: atom_id res chain seq x y z
N MET A 1 -12.92 -7.68 -6.20
CA MET A 1 -13.12 -6.22 -6.04
C MET A 1 -13.87 -5.80 -4.74
N ASN A 2 -14.11 -6.70 -3.76
CA ASN A 2 -14.91 -6.38 -2.55
C ASN A 2 -14.11 -6.04 -1.27
N PHE A 3 -12.78 -5.97 -1.35
CA PHE A 3 -11.93 -5.79 -0.16
C PHE A 3 -11.89 -4.33 0.34
N PHE A 4 -11.75 -3.38 -0.58
CA PHE A 4 -11.72 -1.94 -0.26
C PHE A 4 -13.03 -1.40 0.27
N ARG A 5 -14.15 -1.85 -0.29
CA ARG A 5 -15.47 -1.46 0.20
C ARG A 5 -15.68 -1.95 1.64
N ARG A 6 -15.30 -3.20 1.92
CA ARG A 6 -15.45 -3.81 3.24
C ARG A 6 -14.60 -3.17 4.32
N THR A 7 -13.37 -2.77 3.99
CA THR A 7 -12.49 -2.04 4.93
C THR A 7 -12.96 -0.61 5.15
N TRP A 8 -13.38 0.08 4.09
CA TRP A 8 -13.92 1.44 4.19
C TRP A 8 -15.26 1.50 4.93
N ASP A 9 -16.21 0.62 4.59
CA ASP A 9 -17.50 0.52 5.25
C ASP A 9 -17.32 0.13 6.73
N GLY A 10 -16.34 -0.73 7.05
CA GLY A 10 -15.98 -1.08 8.42
C GLY A 10 -15.44 0.10 9.22
N ILE A 11 -14.64 0.97 8.59
CA ILE A 11 -14.13 2.19 9.21
C ILE A 11 -15.27 3.19 9.44
N GLN A 12 -16.17 3.38 8.48
CA GLN A 12 -17.34 4.24 8.66
C GLN A 12 -18.25 3.76 9.80
N GLN A 13 -18.33 2.44 10.02
CA GLN A 13 -19.16 1.85 11.07
C GLN A 13 -18.61 2.05 12.49
N TRP A 14 -17.32 2.37 12.65
CA TRP A 14 -16.69 2.68 13.95
C TRP A 14 -16.59 4.18 14.25
N TRP A 15 -17.08 5.03 13.34
CA TRP A 15 -17.12 6.47 13.55
C TRP A 15 -18.18 6.80 14.60
N GLN A 16 -17.81 6.64 15.88
CA GLN A 16 -18.55 7.20 16.99
C GLN A 16 -18.04 8.62 17.24
N PRO A 17 -18.92 9.63 17.34
CA PRO A 17 -18.53 11.03 17.54
C PRO A 17 -17.73 11.34 18.82
N ALA A 18 -17.45 10.33 19.65
CA ALA A 18 -16.76 10.43 20.94
C ALA A 18 -15.30 9.93 20.94
N ALA A 19 -14.77 9.41 19.82
CA ALA A 19 -13.40 8.93 19.73
C ALA A 19 -12.48 9.96 19.05
N ASP A 20 -11.26 10.13 19.55
CA ASP A 20 -10.30 11.12 19.05
C ASP A 20 -10.09 10.99 17.53
N PRO A 21 -10.53 11.97 16.73
CA PRO A 21 -10.51 11.87 15.28
C PRO A 21 -9.08 11.78 14.73
N GLU A 22 -8.10 12.36 15.44
CA GLU A 22 -6.68 12.27 15.08
C GLU A 22 -6.15 10.85 15.16
N HIS A 23 -6.44 10.13 16.25
CA HIS A 23 -6.01 8.74 16.43
C HIS A 23 -6.63 7.80 15.39
N ILE A 24 -7.91 8.02 15.02
CA ILE A 24 -8.58 7.24 13.97
C ILE A 24 -7.92 7.49 12.60
N LEU A 25 -7.61 8.75 12.28
CA LEU A 25 -6.94 9.08 11.01
C LEU A 25 -5.52 8.49 10.95
N GLU A 26 -4.80 8.45 12.08
CA GLU A 26 -3.49 7.80 12.16
C GLU A 26 -3.56 6.29 11.98
N GLN A 27 -4.50 5.63 12.67
CA GLN A 27 -4.66 4.19 12.56
C GLN A 27 -5.07 3.77 11.15
N THR A 28 -6.03 4.49 10.56
CA THR A 28 -6.47 4.24 9.18
C THR A 28 -5.36 4.47 8.17
N LEU A 29 -4.55 5.53 8.34
CA LEU A 29 -3.39 5.78 7.50
C LEU A 29 -2.38 4.63 7.61
N TRP A 30 -2.07 4.17 8.81
CA TRP A 30 -1.14 3.07 9.05
C TRP A 30 -1.61 1.76 8.40
N ASP A 31 -2.88 1.40 8.57
CA ASP A 31 -3.47 0.22 7.95
C ASP A 31 -3.46 0.31 6.42
N MET A 32 -3.75 1.48 5.86
CA MET A 32 -3.69 1.72 4.41
C MET A 32 -2.27 1.64 3.86
N GLU A 33 -1.28 2.21 4.54
CA GLU A 33 0.13 2.13 4.13
C GLU A 33 0.66 0.68 4.19
N LYS A 34 0.28 -0.09 5.22
CA LYS A 34 0.58 -1.52 5.31
C LYS A 34 -0.04 -2.28 4.13
N ASN A 35 -1.30 -2.02 3.81
CA ASN A 35 -1.99 -2.64 2.69
C ASN A 35 -1.35 -2.27 1.35
N LEU A 36 -0.90 -1.02 1.18
CA LEU A 36 -0.20 -0.55 -0.01
C LEU A 36 1.09 -1.36 -0.25
N ILE A 37 1.88 -1.61 0.79
CA ILE A 37 3.09 -2.42 0.70
C ILE A 37 2.76 -3.86 0.30
N GLN A 38 1.71 -4.45 0.88
CA GLN A 38 1.28 -5.81 0.54
C GLN A 38 0.81 -5.92 -0.91
N MET A 39 0.02 -4.95 -1.39
CA MET A 39 -0.45 -4.91 -2.77
C MET A 39 0.71 -4.71 -3.76
N ARG A 40 1.65 -3.81 -3.47
CA ARG A 40 2.87 -3.63 -4.27
C ARG A 40 3.67 -4.93 -4.39
N ARG A 41 3.82 -5.67 -3.29
CA ARG A 41 4.47 -7.00 -3.30
C ARG A 41 3.69 -8.01 -4.15
N ALA A 42 2.37 -8.07 -4.02
CA ALA A 42 1.53 -8.95 -4.82
C ALA A 42 1.63 -8.64 -6.33
N VAL A 43 1.64 -7.36 -6.71
CA VAL A 43 1.87 -6.92 -8.11
C VAL A 43 3.24 -7.36 -8.58
N ALA A 44 4.29 -7.14 -7.79
CA ALA A 44 5.65 -7.56 -8.16
C ALA A 44 5.76 -9.07 -8.38
N GLN A 45 5.14 -9.87 -7.50
CA GLN A 45 5.08 -11.33 -7.63
C GLN A 45 4.30 -11.75 -8.88
N ALA A 46 3.14 -11.13 -9.15
CA ALA A 46 2.33 -11.40 -10.34
C ALA A 46 3.09 -11.06 -11.63
N VAL A 47 3.79 -9.92 -11.67
CA VAL A 47 4.64 -9.52 -12.80
C VAL A 47 5.81 -10.51 -13.00
N ALA A 48 6.45 -10.95 -11.92
CA ALA A 48 7.51 -11.95 -11.99
C ALA A 48 7.00 -13.31 -12.51
N SER A 49 5.79 -13.72 -12.11
CA SER A 49 5.12 -14.91 -12.62
C SER A 49 4.80 -14.78 -14.11
N ALA A 50 4.22 -13.65 -14.53
CA ALA A 50 3.91 -13.36 -15.93
C ALA A 50 5.18 -13.37 -16.81
N LYS A 51 6.31 -12.85 -16.31
CA LYS A 51 7.59 -12.88 -17.03
C LYS A 51 8.13 -14.30 -17.20
N ARG A 52 7.93 -15.19 -16.22
CA ARG A 52 8.26 -16.62 -16.35
C ARG A 52 7.37 -17.31 -17.38
N GLY A 53 6.06 -17.06 -17.33
CA GLY A 53 5.10 -17.55 -18.33
C GLY A 53 5.46 -17.12 -19.75
N GLU A 54 5.82 -15.85 -19.93
CA GLU A 54 6.22 -15.32 -21.25
C GLU A 54 7.48 -16.00 -21.81
N ARG A 55 8.46 -16.34 -20.96
CA ARG A 55 9.63 -17.12 -21.41
C ARG A 55 9.21 -18.50 -21.90
N HIS A 56 8.33 -19.18 -21.17
CA HIS A 56 7.84 -20.50 -21.55
C HIS A 56 7.04 -20.44 -22.87
N ARG A 57 6.18 -19.44 -23.01
CA ARG A 57 5.43 -19.15 -24.25
C ARG A 57 6.37 -18.94 -25.44
N LYS A 58 7.43 -18.14 -25.29
CA LYS A 58 8.44 -17.92 -26.34
C LYS A 58 9.15 -19.22 -26.74
N THR A 59 9.47 -20.07 -25.79
CA THR A 59 10.06 -21.40 -26.08
C THR A 59 9.09 -22.26 -26.89
N MET A 60 7.81 -22.30 -26.52
CA MET A 60 6.80 -23.06 -27.27
C MET A 60 6.58 -22.50 -28.68
N ALA A 61 6.51 -21.18 -28.83
CA ALA A 61 6.42 -20.53 -30.13
C ALA A 61 7.63 -20.86 -31.02
N ALA A 62 8.85 -20.87 -30.46
CA ALA A 62 10.04 -21.28 -31.20
C ALA A 62 9.99 -22.76 -31.63
N MET A 63 9.45 -23.64 -30.79
CA MET A 63 9.23 -25.05 -31.15
C MET A 63 8.23 -25.17 -32.29
N VAL A 64 7.08 -24.50 -32.22
CA VAL A 64 6.09 -24.48 -33.31
C VAL A 64 6.73 -24.07 -34.64
N GLN A 65 7.50 -22.98 -34.64
CA GLN A 65 8.20 -22.52 -35.84
C GLN A 65 9.26 -23.51 -36.33
N ARG A 66 9.99 -24.15 -35.41
CA ARG A 66 10.99 -25.18 -35.76
C ARG A 66 10.33 -26.38 -36.44
N TRP A 67 9.26 -26.92 -35.85
CA TRP A 67 8.52 -28.03 -36.43
C TRP A 67 7.88 -27.63 -37.76
N GLN A 68 7.40 -26.39 -37.90
CA GLN A 68 6.91 -25.88 -39.18
C GLN A 68 7.99 -25.88 -40.27
N ARG A 69 9.24 -25.50 -39.94
CA ARG A 69 10.36 -25.58 -40.90
C ARG A 69 10.69 -27.02 -41.27
N TRP A 70 10.64 -27.94 -40.31
CA TRP A 70 10.88 -29.37 -40.57
C TRP A 70 9.79 -30.03 -41.41
N VAL A 71 8.52 -29.60 -41.25
CA VAL A 71 7.45 -30.02 -42.17
C VAL A 71 7.79 -29.63 -43.60
N LYS A 72 8.21 -28.38 -43.84
CA LYS A 72 8.59 -27.92 -45.19
C LYS A 72 9.74 -28.75 -45.75
N LEU A 73 10.81 -28.92 -44.96
CA LEU A 73 11.97 -29.73 -45.36
C LEU A 73 11.60 -31.17 -45.72
N ALA A 74 10.74 -31.81 -44.93
CA ALA A 74 10.30 -33.18 -45.18
C ALA A 74 9.50 -33.29 -46.50
N LEU A 75 8.64 -32.31 -46.77
CA LEU A 75 7.88 -32.23 -48.03
C LEU A 75 8.81 -31.98 -49.23
N ASP A 76 9.79 -31.10 -49.09
CA ASP A 76 10.79 -30.82 -50.13
C ASP A 76 11.62 -32.08 -50.47
N CYS A 77 11.90 -32.92 -49.47
CA CYS A 77 12.58 -34.21 -49.64
C CYS A 77 11.64 -35.35 -50.09
N GLY A 78 10.33 -35.12 -50.22
CA GLY A 78 9.34 -36.13 -50.60
C GLY A 78 9.01 -37.17 -49.51
N ASP A 79 9.44 -36.97 -48.26
CA ASP A 79 9.15 -37.89 -47.14
C ASP A 79 7.85 -37.47 -46.42
N GLU A 80 6.73 -37.97 -46.93
CA GLU A 80 5.41 -37.71 -46.36
C GLU A 80 5.24 -38.25 -44.93
N THR A 81 5.94 -39.33 -44.57
CA THR A 81 5.80 -39.94 -43.24
C THR A 81 6.40 -39.04 -42.17
N LEU A 82 7.60 -38.51 -42.44
CA LEU A 82 8.30 -37.58 -41.58
C LEU A 82 7.57 -36.22 -41.54
N ALA A 83 7.00 -35.78 -42.66
CA ALA A 83 6.16 -34.59 -42.70
C ALA A 83 4.93 -34.72 -41.78
N LYS A 84 4.19 -35.83 -41.85
CA LYS A 84 3.02 -36.09 -40.99
C LYS A 84 3.39 -36.10 -39.51
N ALA A 85 4.50 -36.76 -39.14
CA ALA A 85 4.99 -36.76 -37.76
C ALA A 85 5.35 -35.34 -37.27
N ALA A 86 6.01 -34.55 -38.11
CA ALA A 86 6.37 -33.17 -37.78
C ALA A 86 5.12 -32.25 -37.66
N ILE A 87 4.09 -32.45 -38.50
CA ILE A 87 2.81 -31.74 -38.40
C ILE A 87 2.13 -32.04 -37.06
N ALA A 88 2.02 -33.32 -36.69
CA ALA A 88 1.42 -33.73 -35.42
C ALA A 88 2.13 -33.06 -34.24
N ARG A 89 3.48 -33.05 -34.26
CA ARG A 89 4.26 -32.41 -33.19
C ARG A 89 4.11 -30.89 -33.16
N ARG A 90 4.05 -30.24 -34.32
CA ARG A 90 3.73 -28.80 -34.43
C ARG A 90 2.38 -28.49 -33.80
N GLN A 91 1.37 -29.32 -34.09
CA GLN A 91 0.02 -29.13 -33.57
C GLN A 91 -0.01 -29.21 -32.04
N THR A 92 0.65 -30.21 -31.44
CA THR A 92 0.77 -30.33 -29.98
C THR A 92 1.38 -29.09 -29.34
N TYR A 93 2.49 -28.57 -29.89
CA TYR A 93 3.10 -27.35 -29.37
C TYR A 93 2.24 -26.09 -29.64
N GLY A 94 1.48 -26.08 -30.73
CA GLY A 94 0.53 -25.03 -31.05
C GLY A 94 -0.61 -24.94 -30.02
N GLU A 95 -1.20 -26.08 -29.66
CA GLU A 95 -2.23 -26.15 -28.62
C GLU A 95 -1.71 -25.69 -27.25
N MET A 96 -0.47 -26.07 -26.90
CA MET A 96 0.18 -25.59 -25.68
C MET A 96 0.41 -24.07 -25.72
N LEU A 97 0.83 -23.54 -26.87
CA LEU A 97 1.02 -22.10 -27.05
C LEU A 97 -0.29 -21.33 -26.88
N THR A 98 -1.39 -21.79 -27.49
CA THR A 98 -2.71 -21.17 -27.34
C THR A 98 -3.16 -21.14 -25.87
N LYS A 99 -2.96 -22.23 -25.13
CA LYS A 99 -3.29 -22.26 -23.69
C LYS A 99 -2.47 -21.25 -22.89
N LEU A 100 -1.17 -21.13 -23.18
CA LEU A 100 -0.29 -20.15 -22.53
C LEU A 100 -0.64 -18.71 -22.90
N GLU A 101 -1.14 -18.46 -24.11
CA GLU A 101 -1.63 -17.16 -24.55
C GLU A 101 -2.89 -16.74 -23.80
N ALA A 102 -3.88 -17.63 -23.67
CA ALA A 102 -5.07 -17.39 -22.86
C ALA A 102 -4.71 -17.10 -21.39
N GLN A 103 -3.84 -17.94 -20.79
CA GLN A 103 -3.39 -17.72 -19.41
C GLN A 103 -2.65 -16.38 -19.24
N ARG A 104 -1.87 -15.96 -20.24
CA ARG A 104 -1.19 -14.66 -20.22
C ARG A 104 -2.20 -13.51 -20.22
N GLU A 105 -3.26 -13.58 -21.02
CA GLU A 105 -4.28 -12.54 -21.08
C GLU A 105 -4.99 -12.37 -19.72
N GLU A 106 -5.36 -13.49 -19.08
CA GLU A 106 -5.93 -13.49 -17.74
C GLU A 106 -4.99 -12.86 -16.71
N GLN A 107 -3.71 -13.26 -16.71
CA GLN A 107 -2.69 -12.69 -15.83
C GLN A 107 -2.49 -11.20 -16.06
N GLN A 108 -2.50 -10.74 -17.31
CA GLN A 108 -2.38 -9.33 -17.65
C GLN A 108 -3.61 -8.53 -17.20
N ALA A 109 -4.81 -9.07 -17.35
CA ALA A 109 -6.03 -8.45 -16.85
C ALA A 109 -5.99 -8.31 -15.33
N PHE A 110 -5.58 -9.36 -14.62
CA PHE A 110 -5.40 -9.33 -13.17
C PHE A 110 -4.38 -8.26 -12.74
N ILE A 111 -3.19 -8.23 -13.36
CA ILE A 111 -2.15 -7.24 -13.05
C ILE A 111 -2.66 -5.81 -13.28
N ARG A 112 -3.39 -5.56 -14.36
CA ARG A 112 -4.01 -4.25 -14.63
C ARG A 112 -5.01 -3.87 -13.55
N GLY A 113 -5.87 -4.80 -13.13
CA GLY A 113 -6.84 -4.57 -12.06
C GLY A 113 -6.17 -4.19 -10.74
N VAL A 114 -5.16 -4.96 -10.32
CA VAL A 114 -4.45 -4.68 -9.05
C VAL A 114 -3.66 -3.37 -9.11
N ARG A 115 -3.10 -3.00 -10.28
CA ARG A 115 -2.47 -1.68 -10.45
C ARG A 115 -3.46 -0.54 -10.30
N HIS A 116 -4.63 -0.66 -10.91
CA HIS A 116 -5.69 0.33 -10.74
C HIS A 116 -6.12 0.46 -9.27
N ASP A 117 -6.32 -0.67 -8.58
CA ASP A 117 -6.67 -0.66 -7.16
C ASP A 117 -5.56 -0.02 -6.29
N LEU A 118 -4.29 -0.14 -6.70
CA LEU A 118 -3.14 0.48 -6.06
C LEU A 118 -3.15 2.00 -6.24
N ASP A 119 -3.40 2.48 -7.46
CA ASP A 119 -3.51 3.92 -7.74
C ASP A 119 -4.64 4.56 -6.90
N VAL A 120 -5.79 3.88 -6.83
CA VAL A 120 -6.94 4.33 -6.01
C VAL A 120 -6.59 4.36 -4.51
N LEU A 121 -5.80 3.40 -4.02
CA LEU A 121 -5.35 3.39 -2.62
C LEU A 121 -4.38 4.55 -2.34
N GLU A 122 -3.46 4.84 -3.26
CA GLU A 122 -2.53 5.96 -3.14
C GLU A 122 -3.27 7.30 -3.07
N ASP A 123 -4.26 7.51 -3.94
CA ASP A 123 -5.10 8.72 -3.92
C ASP A 123 -5.85 8.87 -2.59
N LYS A 124 -6.42 7.78 -2.07
CA LYS A 124 -7.11 7.78 -0.77
C LYS A 124 -6.17 8.07 0.39
N ILE A 125 -4.98 7.49 0.39
CA ILE A 125 -3.95 7.78 1.39
C ILE A 125 -3.60 9.27 1.38
N ASN A 126 -3.38 9.85 0.20
CA ASN A 126 -3.08 11.27 0.06
C ASN A 126 -4.24 12.15 0.56
N HIS A 127 -5.48 11.77 0.28
CA HIS A 127 -6.66 12.47 0.80
C HIS A 127 -6.72 12.46 2.34
N ILE A 128 -6.50 11.29 2.96
CA ILE A 128 -6.52 11.15 4.43
C ILE A 128 -5.37 11.95 5.07
N LYS A 129 -4.18 11.96 4.45
CA LYS A 129 -3.06 12.81 4.92
C LYS A 129 -3.45 14.29 4.94
N LEU A 130 -4.04 14.78 3.85
CA LEU A 130 -4.50 16.17 3.76
C LEU A 130 -5.59 16.48 4.81
N GLN A 131 -6.53 15.55 5.01
CA GLN A 131 -7.54 15.70 6.05
C GLN A 131 -6.91 15.76 7.44
N LYS A 132 -5.96 14.88 7.75
CA LYS A 132 -5.22 14.91 9.02
C LYS A 132 -4.54 16.26 9.23
N ASP A 133 -3.79 16.74 8.25
CA ASP A 133 -3.08 18.03 8.35
C ASP A 133 -4.05 19.20 8.60
N TRP A 134 -5.21 19.16 7.93
CA TRP A 134 -6.28 20.13 8.17
C TRP A 134 -6.84 20.04 9.59
N TYR A 135 -7.14 18.84 10.09
CA TYR A 135 -7.64 18.63 11.46
C TYR A 135 -6.64 19.08 12.51
N VAL A 136 -5.36 18.72 12.37
CA VAL A 136 -4.29 19.15 13.27
C VAL A 136 -4.18 20.68 13.27
N THR A 137 -4.23 21.30 12.10
CA THR A 137 -4.20 22.77 11.98
C THR A 137 -5.41 23.41 12.67
N ARG A 138 -6.61 22.86 12.46
CA ARG A 138 -7.88 23.33 13.06
C ARG A 138 -7.86 23.19 14.59
N LEU A 139 -7.38 22.06 15.11
CA LEU A 139 -7.24 21.82 16.54
C LEU A 139 -6.25 22.83 17.15
N ARG A 140 -5.08 23.03 16.52
CA ARG A 140 -4.11 24.05 16.94
C ARG A 140 -4.71 25.46 16.94
N THR A 141 -5.49 25.82 15.93
CA THR A 141 -6.16 27.15 15.90
C THR A 141 -7.22 27.29 16.97
N ALA A 142 -8.01 26.25 17.22
CA ALA A 142 -9.03 26.26 18.26
C ALA A 142 -8.40 26.38 19.66
N ILE A 143 -7.32 25.64 19.92
CA ILE A 143 -6.54 25.74 21.16
C ILE A 143 -5.96 27.16 21.32
N ALA A 144 -5.34 27.71 20.27
CA ALA A 144 -4.80 29.06 20.31
C ALA A 144 -5.88 30.13 20.55
N GLN A 145 -7.07 29.99 19.94
CA GLN A 145 -8.21 30.88 20.17
C GLN A 145 -8.76 30.78 21.59
N GLN A 146 -8.84 29.56 22.13
CA GLN A 146 -9.28 29.33 23.51
C GLN A 146 -8.28 29.93 24.50
N GLN A 147 -6.98 29.69 24.31
CA GLN A 147 -5.92 30.30 25.11
C GLN A 147 -5.97 31.82 25.04
N LEU A 148 -6.14 32.40 23.85
CA LEU A 148 -6.32 33.85 23.69
C LEU A 148 -7.56 34.38 24.40
N GLN A 149 -8.68 33.65 24.38
CA GLN A 149 -9.89 34.03 25.13
C GLN A 149 -9.68 33.94 26.65
N THR A 150 -9.01 32.91 27.14
CA THR A 150 -8.66 32.78 28.57
C THR A 150 -7.74 33.92 28.98
N LEU A 151 -6.68 34.18 28.21
CA LEU A 151 -5.79 35.32 28.43
C LEU A 151 -6.54 36.65 28.39
N GLN A 152 -7.51 36.80 27.47
CA GLN A 152 -8.31 38.01 27.37
C GLN A 152 -9.27 38.18 28.57
N GLN A 153 -9.79 37.08 29.12
CA GLN A 153 -10.57 37.10 30.36
C GLN A 153 -9.69 37.42 31.58
N GLU A 154 -8.46 36.90 31.63
CA GLU A 154 -7.46 37.17 32.67
C GLU A 154 -6.90 38.61 32.59
N LEU A 155 -6.73 39.14 31.37
CA LEU A 155 -6.39 40.53 31.07
C LEU A 155 -7.40 41.53 31.63
N ILE A 156 -8.69 41.19 31.59
CA ILE A 156 -9.76 42.01 32.18
C ILE A 156 -9.72 41.96 33.73
N GLY A 157 -9.12 40.92 34.30
CA GLY A 157 -8.94 40.71 35.74
C GLY A 157 -7.69 41.35 36.37
N GLY A 158 -6.76 41.90 35.57
CA GLY A 158 -5.60 42.67 36.07
C GLY A 158 -4.33 41.86 36.40
N SER A 159 -4.16 40.63 35.90
CA SER A 159 -3.00 39.77 36.20
C SER A 159 -2.12 39.43 34.99
N LEU A 160 -1.99 40.35 34.03
CA LEU A 160 -1.28 40.12 32.76
C LEU A 160 0.13 39.54 32.92
N ASP A 161 0.90 40.04 33.89
CA ASP A 161 2.29 39.62 34.09
C ASP A 161 2.42 38.19 34.62
N ALA A 162 1.45 37.70 35.39
CA ALA A 162 1.46 36.35 35.94
C ALA A 162 1.05 35.30 34.90
N ALA A 163 0.03 35.62 34.07
CA ALA A 163 -0.44 34.73 33.01
C ALA A 163 0.56 34.61 31.86
N ILE A 164 1.26 35.71 31.52
CA ILE A 164 2.37 35.68 30.55
C ILE A 164 3.53 34.85 31.09
N ALA A 165 3.90 34.99 32.37
CA ALA A 165 4.97 34.19 32.97
C ALA A 165 4.64 32.68 33.00
N ASP A 166 3.40 32.30 33.30
CA ASP A 166 2.96 30.89 33.26
C ASP A 166 2.91 30.34 31.83
N LEU A 167 2.55 31.17 30.84
CA LEU A 167 2.59 30.76 29.44
C LEU A 167 4.01 30.66 28.89
N GLU A 168 4.91 31.58 29.26
CA GLU A 168 6.33 31.49 28.91
C GLU A 168 6.94 30.23 29.54
N LEU A 169 6.57 29.89 30.78
CA LEU A 169 7.01 28.67 31.46
C LEU A 169 6.45 27.39 30.79
N SER A 170 5.16 27.40 30.43
CA SER A 170 4.49 26.32 29.70
C SER A 170 5.10 26.13 28.31
N LEU A 171 5.34 27.22 27.59
CA LEU A 171 6.00 27.18 26.27
C LEU A 171 7.43 26.66 26.41
N TRP A 172 8.18 27.09 27.42
CA TRP A 172 9.51 26.53 27.72
C TRP A 172 9.47 25.04 28.04
N GLN A 173 8.46 24.57 28.78
CA GLN A 173 8.30 23.15 29.09
C GLN A 173 7.92 22.33 27.86
N VAL A 174 7.03 22.84 27.02
CA VAL A 174 6.65 22.21 25.76
C VAL A 174 7.83 22.21 24.79
N GLU A 175 8.53 23.34 24.62
CA GLU A 175 9.72 23.44 23.77
C GLU A 175 10.86 22.57 24.30
N ALA A 176 11.09 22.53 25.61
CA ALA A 176 12.06 21.62 26.24
C ALA A 176 11.66 20.15 26.09
N GLU A 177 10.38 19.80 26.22
CA GLU A 177 9.90 18.44 25.94
C GLU A 177 10.05 18.08 24.46
N THR A 178 9.87 19.05 23.55
CA THR A 178 10.00 18.84 22.11
C THR A 178 11.48 18.72 21.69
N ASP A 179 12.37 19.50 22.31
CA ASP A 179 13.82 19.44 22.12
C ASP A 179 14.47 18.24 22.81
N LEU A 180 13.86 17.70 23.87
CA LEU A 180 14.28 16.47 24.56
C LEU A 180 13.76 15.18 23.91
N ILE A 181 12.87 15.27 22.92
CA ILE A 181 12.52 14.11 22.07
C ILE A 181 13.67 13.90 21.08
N ASP A 182 14.79 13.40 21.59
CA ASP A 182 15.80 12.77 20.76
C ASP A 182 15.11 11.59 20.04
N PRO A 183 15.09 11.55 18.69
CA PRO A 183 14.45 10.48 17.94
C PRO A 183 14.99 9.08 18.31
N LEU A 184 16.17 8.98 18.95
CA LEU A 184 16.67 7.76 19.57
C LEU A 184 15.92 7.38 20.86
N GLU A 185 15.59 8.31 21.74
CA GLU A 185 14.90 8.03 23.00
C GLU A 185 13.45 7.59 22.77
N ALA A 186 12.77 8.17 21.77
CA ALA A 186 11.45 7.72 21.34
C ALA A 186 11.44 6.26 20.84
N GLN A 187 12.50 5.85 20.12
CA GLN A 187 12.68 4.46 19.66
C GLN A 187 12.96 3.50 20.83
N PHE A 188 13.76 3.93 21.82
CA PHE A 188 14.03 3.13 23.02
C PHE A 188 12.80 2.99 23.93
N ARG A 189 11.97 4.02 24.10
CA ARG A 189 10.70 3.91 24.84
C ARG A 189 9.70 2.97 24.16
N GLN A 190 9.69 2.92 22.83
CA GLN A 190 8.92 1.93 22.08
C GLN A 190 9.44 0.50 22.30
N LEU A 191 10.76 0.32 22.40
CA LEU A 191 11.40 -0.96 22.72
C LEU A 191 11.13 -1.40 24.18
N GLU A 192 11.14 -0.47 25.14
CA GLU A 192 10.80 -0.79 26.55
C GLU A 192 9.32 -1.17 26.71
N LYS A 193 8.41 -0.48 26.02
CA LYS A 193 6.97 -0.84 26.02
C LYS A 193 6.73 -2.22 25.40
N SER A 194 7.48 -2.59 24.36
CA SER A 194 7.37 -3.91 23.74
C SER A 194 8.00 -5.03 24.57
N GLN A 195 9.04 -4.75 25.38
CA GLN A 195 9.54 -5.72 26.37
C GLN A 195 8.57 -5.96 27.53
N ARG A 196 7.80 -4.95 27.97
CA ARG A 196 6.80 -5.11 29.03
C ARG A 196 5.57 -5.96 28.64
N HIS A 197 5.40 -6.31 27.36
CA HIS A 197 4.30 -7.13 26.87
C HIS A 197 4.68 -8.56 26.48
N HIS A 198 5.87 -9.04 26.87
CA HIS A 198 6.17 -10.47 26.83
C HIS A 198 5.92 -11.10 28.22
N PRO A 199 4.74 -11.71 28.47
CA PRO A 199 4.62 -12.60 29.62
C PRO A 199 5.53 -13.80 29.38
N LYS A 200 6.43 -14.06 30.33
CA LYS A 200 7.13 -15.33 30.43
C LYS A 200 6.09 -16.45 30.54
N ASN A 201 5.91 -17.23 29.48
CA ASN A 201 5.31 -18.55 29.59
C ASN A 201 6.23 -19.41 30.47
N SER A 202 5.78 -19.70 31.69
CA SER A 202 5.98 -21.00 32.34
C SER A 202 4.81 -21.90 31.96
#